data_AF-A0A7C6AD36-F1
#
_entry.id   AF-A0A7C6AD36-F1
#
_cell.length_a   1.000
_cell.length_b   1.000
_cell.length_c   1.000
_cell.angle_alpha   90.00
_cell.angle_beta   90.00
_cell.angle_gamma   90.00
#
_symmetry.space_group_name_H-M   'P 1'
#
loop_
_entity.id
_entity.type
_entity.pdbx_description
1 polymer ?
#
loop_
_entity_poly.entity_id
_entity_poly.type
_entity_poly.pdbx_seq_one_letter_code
_entity_poly.pdbx_strand_id
1 'polypeptide(L)'
;MNKKQKLYRWLGSTLLLLIIPIKIIRVINLSDLNKFIIGISPSILGPAGLIFFLQSGTGILSKLSLNQITAIVVIIALTLEFSQLFSWPWNLLKAKYTFDWYDVYSTIISIFIGHVISFMTNNKIFSNRDNKVAL
;
A
#
# COMPACT_ATOMS: atom_id res chain seq x y z
N MET A 1 0.92 20.34 -10.55
CA MET A 1 0.62 19.23 -9.60
C MET A 1 -0.09 19.81 -8.40
N ASN A 2 -1.31 19.35 -8.10
CA ASN A 2 -2.13 19.94 -7.03
C ASN A 2 -1.60 19.56 -5.64
N LYS A 3 -1.88 20.37 -4.59
CA LYS A 3 -1.43 20.10 -3.20
C LYS A 3 -1.76 18.67 -2.74
N LYS A 4 -2.91 18.13 -3.13
CA LYS A 4 -3.33 16.75 -2.84
C LYS A 4 -2.44 15.69 -3.49
N GLN A 5 -2.15 15.85 -4.78
CA GLN A 5 -1.28 14.93 -5.51
C GLN A 5 0.12 14.93 -4.90
N LYS A 6 0.63 16.10 -4.49
CA LYS A 6 1.91 16.20 -3.78
C LYS A 6 1.88 15.44 -2.45
N LEU A 7 0.80 15.56 -1.67
CA LEU A 7 0.62 14.84 -0.41
C LEU A 7 0.56 13.32 -0.63
N TYR A 8 -0.28 12.83 -1.53
CA TYR A 8 -0.40 11.41 -1.82
C TYR A 8 0.86 10.80 -2.41
N ARG A 9 1.62 11.58 -3.21
CA ARG A 9 2.91 11.14 -3.72
C ARG A 9 3.90 10.97 -2.58
N TRP A 10 3.96 11.94 -1.68
CA TRP A 10 4.81 11.86 -0.49
C TRP A 10 4.43 10.70 0.42
N LEU A 11 3.14 10.56 0.76
CA LEU A 11 2.64 9.47 1.60
C LEU A 11 2.87 8.09 0.95
N GLY A 12 2.50 7.94 -0.32
CA GLY A 12 2.71 6.69 -1.06
C GLY A 12 4.19 6.31 -1.17
N SER A 13 5.05 7.27 -1.55
CA SER A 13 6.49 7.00 -1.67
C SER A 13 7.14 6.72 -0.32
N THR A 14 6.77 7.42 0.75
CA THR A 14 7.33 7.16 2.09
C THR A 14 6.90 5.80 2.62
N LEU A 15 5.62 5.42 2.47
CA LEU A 15 5.12 4.10 2.86
C LEU A 15 5.81 2.97 2.08
N LEU A 16 5.99 3.14 0.76
CA LEU A 16 6.69 2.15 -0.06
C LEU A 16 8.19 2.05 0.27
N LEU A 17 8.86 3.18 0.50
CA LEU A 17 10.28 3.18 0.90
C LEU A 17 10.49 2.56 2.28
N LEU A 18 9.54 2.72 3.20
CA LEU A 18 9.60 2.14 4.55
C LEU A 18 9.63 0.60 4.54
N ILE A 19 9.19 -0.04 3.44
CA ILE A 19 9.24 -1.50 3.29
C ILE A 19 10.69 -2.00 3.23
N ILE A 20 11.60 -1.23 2.63
CA ILE A 20 13.00 -1.61 2.44
C ILE A 20 13.71 -1.85 3.79
N PRO A 21 13.74 -0.89 4.73
CA PRO A 21 14.39 -1.12 6.03
C PRO A 21 13.71 -2.24 6.83
N ILE A 22 12.38 -2.39 6.73
CA ILE A 22 11.66 -3.48 7.41
C ILE A 22 12.08 -4.85 6.88
N LYS A 23 12.25 -4.99 5.56
CA LYS A 23 12.77 -6.23 4.96
C LYS A 23 14.22 -6.50 5.36
N ILE A 24 15.05 -5.46 5.44
CA ILE A 24 16.45 -5.59 5.89
C ILE A 24 16.52 -6.07 7.34
N ILE A 25 15.76 -5.45 8.25
CA ILE A 25 15.69 -5.86 9.68
C ILE A 25 15.25 -7.31 9.81
N ARG A 26 14.28 -7.75 8.99
CA ARG A 26 13.84 -9.16 8.96
C ARG A 26 14.95 -10.11 8.52
N VAL A 27 15.73 -9.76 7.50
CA VAL A 27 16.83 -10.60 7.00
C VAL A 27 17.95 -10.76 8.04
N ILE A 28 18.22 -9.72 8.83
CA ILE A 28 19.30 -9.73 9.84
C ILE A 28 18.82 -10.38 11.17
N ASN A 29 17.58 -10.88 11.26
CA ASN A 29 17.04 -11.61 12.43
C ASN A 29 17.22 -10.86 13.77
N LEU A 30 17.18 -9.52 13.75
CA LEU A 30 17.64 -8.71 14.88
C LEU A 30 16.70 -8.69 16.11
N SER A 31 15.52 -9.31 16.06
CA SER A 31 14.58 -9.30 17.20
C SER A 31 13.54 -10.41 17.15
N ASP A 32 13.59 -11.34 18.10
CA ASP A 32 12.58 -12.40 18.28
C ASP A 32 11.25 -11.85 18.83
N LEU A 33 11.28 -10.72 19.56
CA LEU A 33 10.13 -10.17 20.28
C LEU A 33 9.09 -9.45 19.39
N ASN A 34 9.44 -9.02 18.17
CA ASN A 34 8.57 -8.25 17.27
C ASN A 34 8.30 -8.94 15.92
N LYS A 35 8.55 -10.26 15.82
CA LYS A 35 8.42 -11.04 14.58
C LYS A 35 7.06 -10.89 13.89
N PHE A 36 5.97 -10.80 14.65
CA PHE A 36 4.62 -10.65 14.10
C PHE A 36 4.39 -9.27 13.46
N ILE A 37 4.73 -8.19 14.17
CA ILE A 37 4.53 -6.82 13.66
C ILE A 37 5.44 -6.57 12.47
N ILE A 38 6.72 -6.96 12.57
CA ILE A 38 7.69 -6.84 11.47
C ILE A 38 7.30 -7.78 10.31
N GLY A 39 6.63 -8.90 10.61
CA GLY A 39 6.03 -9.89 9.72
C GLY A 39 4.97 -9.29 8.78
N ILE A 40 4.05 -8.55 9.37
CA ILE A 40 2.85 -8.09 8.66
C ILE A 40 3.03 -6.67 8.09
N SER A 41 4.00 -5.91 8.62
CA SER A 41 4.23 -4.51 8.23
C SER A 41 4.38 -4.29 6.71
N PRO A 42 5.12 -5.10 5.93
CA PRO A 42 5.21 -4.93 4.48
C PRO A 42 3.85 -5.04 3.77
N SER A 43 3.02 -5.98 4.21
CA SER A 43 1.68 -6.25 3.67
C SER A 43 0.65 -5.19 4.10
N ILE A 44 0.92 -4.46 5.18
CA ILE A 44 0.15 -3.26 5.54
C ILE A 44 0.62 -2.04 4.75
N LEU A 45 1.92 -1.79 4.68
CA LEU A 45 2.47 -0.55 4.11
C LEU A 45 2.44 -0.55 2.58
N GLY A 46 2.63 -1.71 1.95
CA GLY A 46 2.68 -1.88 0.50
C GLY A 46 1.37 -1.49 -0.20
N PRO A 47 0.26 -2.18 0.07
CA PRO A 47 -1.01 -1.94 -0.63
C PRO A 47 -1.56 -0.52 -0.38
N ALA A 48 -1.56 -0.04 0.86
CA ALA A 48 -1.96 1.34 1.16
C ALA A 48 -1.04 2.37 0.49
N GLY A 49 0.28 2.15 0.51
CA GLY A 49 1.25 3.01 -0.17
C GLY A 49 1.03 3.05 -1.69
N LEU A 50 0.71 1.90 -2.29
CA LEU A 50 0.38 1.77 -3.71
C LEU A 50 -0.90 2.54 -4.09
N ILE A 51 -1.96 2.48 -3.27
CA ILE A 51 -3.19 3.25 -3.50
C ILE A 51 -2.90 4.75 -3.55
N PHE A 52 -2.16 5.26 -2.55
CA PHE A 52 -1.81 6.68 -2.51
C PHE A 52 -0.87 7.07 -3.64
N PHE A 53 0.13 6.24 -3.94
CA PHE A 53 1.07 6.51 -5.02
C PHE A 53 0.37 6.57 -6.38
N LEU A 54 -0.52 5.62 -6.69
CA LEU A 54 -1.26 5.59 -7.96
C LEU A 54 -2.24 6.76 -8.10
N GLN A 55 -2.92 7.15 -7.01
CA GLN A 55 -3.77 8.36 -7.01
C GLN A 55 -2.99 9.66 -7.18
N SER A 56 -1.70 9.66 -6.84
CA SER A 56 -0.84 10.82 -7.02
C SER A 56 -0.34 11.01 -8.46
N GLY A 57 -0.52 9.98 -9.31
CA GLY A 57 -0.05 9.97 -10.68
C GLY A 57 -0.57 11.15 -11.51
N THR A 58 0.25 11.61 -12.44
CA THR A 58 -0.11 12.61 -13.46
C THR A 58 -0.04 11.92 -14.81
N GLY A 59 -1.18 11.69 -15.49
CA GLY A 59 -1.22 11.01 -16.78
C GLY A 59 -2.39 10.03 -16.92
N ILE A 60 -2.18 8.91 -17.62
CA ILE A 60 -3.24 7.91 -17.86
C ILE A 60 -3.81 7.35 -16.55
N LEU A 61 -2.95 7.15 -15.55
CA LEU A 61 -3.34 6.64 -14.22
C LEU A 61 -4.22 7.62 -13.43
N SER A 62 -4.15 8.93 -13.70
CA SER A 62 -5.00 9.91 -13.03
C SER A 62 -6.43 9.94 -13.57
N LYS A 63 -6.69 9.27 -14.70
CA LYS A 63 -8.03 9.13 -15.29
C LYS A 63 -8.79 7.93 -14.69
N LEU A 64 -8.11 7.07 -13.95
CA LEU A 64 -8.71 5.90 -13.34
C LEU A 64 -9.56 6.30 -12.13
N SER A 65 -10.74 5.69 -12.00
CA SER A 65 -11.58 5.89 -10.82
C SER A 65 -10.95 5.26 -9.59
N LEU A 66 -11.35 5.71 -8.40
CA LEU A 66 -10.87 5.15 -7.13
C LEU A 66 -11.06 3.62 -7.08
N ASN A 67 -12.20 3.13 -7.55
CA ASN A 67 -12.52 1.70 -7.59
C ASN A 67 -11.59 0.93 -8.54
N GLN A 68 -11.24 1.51 -9.69
CA GLN A 68 -10.30 0.90 -10.63
C GLN A 68 -8.89 0.82 -10.03
N ILE A 69 -8.43 1.89 -9.36
CA ILE A 69 -7.14 1.89 -8.67
C ILE A 69 -7.14 0.82 -7.57
N THR A 70 -8.19 0.76 -6.75
CA THR A 70 -8.32 -0.26 -5.71
C THR A 70 -8.31 -1.68 -6.30
N ALA A 71 -9.04 -1.94 -7.39
CA ALA A 71 -9.04 -3.25 -8.04
C ALA A 71 -7.64 -3.65 -8.55
N ILE A 72 -6.92 -2.72 -9.19
CA ILE A 72 -5.53 -2.95 -9.63
C ILE A 72 -4.64 -3.29 -8.43
N VAL A 73 -4.76 -2.54 -7.32
CA VAL A 73 -3.95 -2.79 -6.12
C VAL A 73 -4.30 -4.13 -5.47
N VAL A 74 -5.58 -4.52 -5.42
CA VAL A 74 -6.00 -5.85 -4.96
C VAL A 74 -5.34 -6.94 -5.78
N ILE A 75 -5.41 -6.85 -7.10
CA ILE A 75 -4.82 -7.85 -8.00
C ILE A 75 -3.32 -7.93 -7.77
N ILE A 76 -2.61 -6.79 -7.76
CA ILE A 76 -1.15 -6.75 -7.55
C ILE A 76 -0.78 -7.33 -6.19
N ALA A 77 -1.43 -6.86 -5.11
CA ALA A 77 -1.08 -7.26 -3.75
C ALA A 77 -1.36 -8.75 -3.52
N LEU A 78 -2.54 -9.25 -3.90
CA LEU A 78 -2.85 -10.68 -3.78
C LEU A 78 -1.94 -11.53 -4.66
N THR A 79 -1.64 -11.10 -5.89
CA THR A 79 -0.68 -11.82 -6.75
C THR A 79 0.69 -11.91 -6.07
N LEU A 80 1.16 -10.85 -5.43
CA LEU A 80 2.43 -10.86 -4.70
C LEU A 80 2.39 -11.79 -3.48
N GLU A 81 1.29 -11.80 -2.71
CA GLU A 81 1.15 -12.73 -1.58
C GLU A 81 1.09 -14.19 -2.07
N PHE A 82 0.25 -14.49 -3.05
CA PHE A 82 0.13 -15.85 -3.59
C PHE A 82 1.36 -16.30 -4.40
N SER A 83 2.17 -15.38 -4.95
CA SER A 83 3.43 -15.74 -5.59
C SER A 83 4.44 -16.37 -4.62
N GLN A 84 4.23 -16.21 -3.31
CA GLN A 84 5.05 -16.86 -2.27
C GLN A 84 4.69 -18.34 -2.09
N LEU A 85 3.51 -18.78 -2.56
CA LEU A 85 3.17 -20.21 -2.61
C LEU A 85 3.97 -20.94 -3.69
N PHE A 86 4.48 -20.23 -4.69
CA PHE A 86 5.42 -20.80 -5.64
C PHE A 86 6.77 -20.96 -4.96
N SER A 87 7.21 -22.21 -4.79
CA SER A 87 8.55 -22.55 -4.31
C SER A 87 9.59 -21.95 -5.24
N TRP A 88 10.18 -20.82 -4.83
CA TRP A 88 11.23 -20.16 -5.61
C TRP A 88 12.51 -21.02 -5.63
N PRO A 89 13.24 -21.05 -6.77
CA PRO A 89 14.48 -21.79 -6.87
C PRO A 89 15.53 -21.29 -5.86
N TRP A 90 16.20 -22.26 -5.25
CA TRP A 90 17.21 -22.33 -4.17
C TRP A 90 18.06 -21.08 -3.79
N ASN A 91 18.21 -20.05 -4.63
CA ASN A 91 19.15 -18.94 -4.37
C ASN A 91 18.55 -17.79 -3.52
N LEU A 92 17.24 -17.80 -3.25
CA LEU A 92 16.53 -16.78 -2.46
C LEU A 92 16.22 -17.22 -1.01
N LEU A 93 16.65 -18.42 -0.60
CA LEU A 93 16.34 -19.04 0.70
C LEU A 93 16.77 -18.26 1.95
N LYS A 94 17.64 -17.26 1.82
CA LYS A 94 17.99 -16.36 2.95
C LYS A 94 16.88 -15.37 3.28
N ALA A 95 16.05 -15.00 2.30
CA ALA A 95 14.81 -14.28 2.53
C ALA A 95 13.68 -15.30 2.66
N LYS A 96 13.60 -16.00 3.81
CA LYS A 96 12.47 -16.87 4.12
C LYS A 96 11.19 -16.04 4.17
N TYR A 97 10.52 -15.91 3.02
CA TYR A 97 9.17 -15.39 2.95
C TYR A 97 8.25 -16.60 2.77
N THR A 98 7.82 -17.16 3.89
CA THR A 98 6.80 -18.21 3.90
C THR A 98 5.45 -17.54 3.77
N PHE A 99 4.63 -18.04 2.86
CA PHE A 99 3.23 -17.63 2.77
C PHE A 99 2.56 -17.70 4.14
N ASP A 100 1.96 -16.60 4.57
CA ASP A 100 1.20 -16.50 5.80
C ASP A 100 -0.19 -15.92 5.51
N TRP A 101 -1.23 -16.59 6.01
CA TRP A 101 -2.60 -16.08 5.93
C TRP A 101 -2.76 -14.73 6.63
N TYR A 102 -1.96 -14.45 7.67
CA TYR A 102 -1.95 -13.13 8.32
C TYR A 102 -1.53 -12.01 7.36
N ASP A 103 -0.61 -12.28 6.43
CA ASP A 103 -0.19 -11.30 5.42
C ASP A 103 -1.34 -11.01 4.44
N VAL A 104 -2.10 -12.05 4.05
CA VAL A 104 -3.30 -11.90 3.22
C VAL A 104 -4.37 -11.04 3.92
N TYR A 105 -4.69 -11.34 5.19
CA TYR A 105 -5.67 -10.54 5.96
C TYR A 105 -5.22 -9.10 6.10
N SER A 106 -3.95 -8.88 6.40
CA SER A 106 -3.40 -7.53 6.55
C SER A 106 -3.40 -6.73 5.26
N THR A 107 -3.16 -7.39 4.12
CA THR A 107 -3.25 -6.80 2.79
C THR A 107 -4.68 -6.34 2.51
N ILE A 108 -5.69 -7.17 2.81
CA ILE A 108 -7.10 -6.80 2.64
C ILE A 108 -7.47 -5.60 3.52
N ILE A 109 -7.08 -5.62 4.80
CA ILE A 109 -7.33 -4.52 5.75
C ILE A 109 -6.66 -3.23 5.27
N SER A 110 -5.41 -3.32 4.82
CA SER A 110 -4.63 -2.19 4.30
C SER A 110 -5.30 -1.53 3.09
N ILE A 111 -5.73 -2.34 2.13
CA ILE A 111 -6.44 -1.87 0.94
C ILE A 111 -7.75 -1.18 1.33
N PHE A 112 -8.51 -1.77 2.26
CA PHE A 112 -9.75 -1.19 2.74
C PHE A 112 -9.54 0.17 3.39
N ILE A 113 -8.57 0.27 4.31
CA ILE A 113 -8.23 1.53 4.98
C ILE A 113 -7.76 2.59 3.96
N GLY A 114 -6.86 2.21 3.05
CA GLY A 114 -6.39 3.09 1.99
C GLY A 114 -7.52 3.62 1.11
N HIS A 115 -8.46 2.75 0.73
CA HIS A 115 -9.65 3.11 -0.03
C HIS A 115 -10.54 4.10 0.73
N VAL A 116 -10.86 3.82 2.00
CA VAL A 116 -11.70 4.69 2.84
C VAL A 116 -11.07 6.07 3.02
N ILE A 117 -9.78 6.13 3.34
CA ILE A 117 -9.05 7.41 3.51
C ILE A 117 -9.09 8.22 2.20
N SER A 118 -8.85 7.56 1.07
CA SER A 118 -8.91 8.19 -0.24
C SER A 118 -10.31 8.69 -0.60
N PHE A 119 -11.35 7.90 -0.32
CA PHE A 119 -12.73 8.29 -0.51
C PHE A 119 -13.11 9.51 0.33
N MET A 120 -12.82 9.49 1.63
CA MET A 120 -13.09 10.61 2.53
C MET A 120 -12.37 11.88 2.10
N THR A 121 -11.12 11.78 1.66
CA THR A 121 -10.33 12.93 1.19
C THR A 121 -10.82 13.46 -0.15
N ASN A 122 -11.38 12.61 -1.02
CA ASN A 122 -12.00 13.05 -2.26
C ASN A 122 -13.33 13.77 -1.99
N ASN A 123 -14.15 13.26 -1.06
CA ASN A 123 -15.47 13.82 -0.74
C ASN A 123 -15.43 15.08 0.13
N LYS A 124 -14.53 15.16 1.12
CA LYS A 124 -14.39 16.38 1.97
C LYS A 124 -14.05 17.64 1.15
N ILE A 125 -13.44 17.49 -0.03
CA ILE A 125 -13.14 18.64 -0.90
C ILE A 125 -14.32 19.02 -1.80
N PHE A 126 -15.25 18.11 -2.12
CA PHE A 126 -16.49 18.51 -2.78
C PHE A 126 -17.29 19.45 -1.86
N SER A 127 -17.47 19.04 -0.60
CA SER A 127 -18.14 19.88 0.42
C SER A 127 -17.46 21.24 0.65
N ASN A 128 -16.12 21.33 0.52
CA ASN A 128 -15.39 22.60 0.72
C ASN A 128 -15.27 23.47 -0.55
N ARG A 129 -15.61 22.94 -1.73
CA ARG A 129 -15.71 23.73 -2.97
C ARG A 129 -17.05 24.46 -3.04
N ASP A 130 -18.13 23.80 -2.65
CA ASP A 130 -19.48 24.39 -2.70
C ASP A 130 -19.60 25.58 -1.72
N ASN A 131 -18.92 25.53 -0.57
CA ASN A 131 -18.85 26.64 0.37
C ASN A 131 -18.01 27.85 -0.09
N LYS A 132 -17.21 27.72 -1.17
CA LYS A 132 -16.40 28.83 -1.71
C LYS A 132 -17.05 29.55 -2.90
N VAL A 133 -18.12 29.01 -3.46
CA VAL A 133 -18.88 29.65 -4.54
C VAL A 133 -20.07 30.46 -3.98
N ALA A 134 -20.38 30.29 -2.69
CA ALA A 134 -21.45 30.98 -1.97
C ALA A 134 -21.00 32.24 -1.18
N LEU A 135 -19.77 32.73 -1.39
CA LEU A 135 -19.22 33.97 -0.83
C LEU A 135 -18.65 34.83 -1.96
#